data_AF-A0A7C6KJ87-F1
#
_entry.id   AF-A0A7C6KJ87-F1
#
_cell.length_a   1.000
_cell.length_b   1.000
_cell.length_c   1.000
_cell.angle_alpha   90.00
_cell.angle_beta   90.00
_cell.angle_gamma   90.00
#
_symmetry.space_group_name_H-M   'P 1'
#
loop_
_entity.id
_entity.type
_entity.pdbx_description
1 polymer ?
#
loop_
_entity_poly.entity_id
_entity_poly.type
_entity_poly.pdbx_seq_one_letter_code
_entity_poly.pdbx_strand_id
1 'polypeptide(L)'
;MEWFDPSPSKEVAVRLYADEVKPAGGHPWLYIGMLAVPEELHAYALDALERARRNAGYDGELHFTHLSQRPKIELAKAWVQLVLYDTCKCFHFHIFGIDLSKLRKEAFGYSGREQNRRIYNRFFRSTTAYVLKGFFLSDPRVHSVRVTAIFHDRSEMEQDDLFDWHLVWRLEQDEPEIVFESDRIHFIDSDHRKEQAFPSESHFIQLIDILLGATRECLDYTSKKQGHVEVARVVLPLLERLTDPKRASNPNSRYRYHHRCSVSFFPSIQLPLDELRTIERARSRIYIERPLRIIQDHTGQQSLPL
;
A
#
# COMPACT_ATOMS: atom_id res chain seq x y z
N MET A 1 -10.84 -31.28 21.44
CA MET A 1 -11.96 -31.56 20.54
C MET A 1 -12.77 -30.27 20.49
N GLU A 2 -12.29 -29.33 19.67
CA GLU A 2 -12.97 -28.04 19.48
C GLU A 2 -14.19 -28.29 18.59
N TRP A 3 -15.32 -27.77 19.04
CA TRP A 3 -16.59 -27.86 18.35
C TRP A 3 -16.50 -27.08 17.04
N PHE A 4 -16.72 -27.77 15.93
CA PHE A 4 -16.94 -27.16 14.62
C PHE A 4 -18.25 -26.36 14.72
N ASP A 5 -18.17 -25.04 14.84
CA ASP A 5 -19.31 -24.15 14.70
C ASP A 5 -19.62 -24.02 13.19
N PRO A 6 -20.76 -24.51 12.69
CA PRO A 6 -21.11 -24.48 11.27
C PRO A 6 -21.67 -23.11 10.88
N SER A 7 -21.11 -22.02 11.42
CA SER A 7 -21.51 -20.67 11.02
C SER A 7 -21.30 -20.54 9.50
N PRO A 8 -22.26 -19.96 8.76
CA PRO A 8 -22.16 -19.85 7.31
C PRO A 8 -20.83 -19.19 6.95
N SER A 9 -20.12 -19.84 6.03
CA SER A 9 -18.83 -19.37 5.54
C SER A 9 -19.00 -17.92 5.05
N LYS A 10 -18.19 -16.99 5.58
CA LYS A 10 -18.30 -15.57 5.26
C LYS A 10 -17.57 -15.28 3.94
N GLU A 11 -18.26 -14.65 3.01
CA GLU A 11 -17.64 -13.94 1.90
C GLU A 11 -17.42 -12.48 2.33
N VAL A 12 -16.27 -11.90 1.97
CA VAL A 12 -15.98 -10.48 2.22
C VAL A 12 -15.83 -9.77 0.88
N ALA A 13 -16.54 -8.66 0.70
CA ALA A 13 -16.42 -7.81 -0.48
C ALA A 13 -15.52 -6.60 -0.21
N VAL A 14 -14.61 -6.26 -1.12
CA VAL A 14 -13.64 -5.16 -0.96
C VAL A 14 -13.42 -4.38 -2.25
N ARG A 15 -13.14 -3.08 -2.10
CA ARG A 15 -12.57 -2.23 -3.15
C ARG A 15 -11.09 -2.02 -2.91
N LEU A 16 -10.32 -2.00 -3.99
CA LEU A 16 -8.88 -1.78 -3.95
C LEU A 16 -8.52 -0.42 -4.57
N TYR A 17 -7.53 0.25 -3.98
CA TYR A 17 -7.00 1.53 -4.43
C TYR A 17 -5.49 1.46 -4.39
N ALA A 18 -4.84 1.82 -5.48
CA ALA A 18 -3.39 1.72 -5.58
C ALA A 18 -2.75 2.99 -6.14
N ASP A 19 -1.52 3.20 -5.69
CA ASP A 19 -0.62 4.26 -6.14
C ASP A 19 0.84 3.80 -5.97
N GLU A 20 1.77 4.47 -6.62
CA GLU A 20 3.20 4.16 -6.54
C GLU A 20 4.10 5.37 -6.32
N VAL A 21 5.24 5.10 -5.71
CA VAL A 21 6.37 6.02 -5.72
C VAL A 21 7.52 5.39 -6.48
N LYS A 22 7.83 5.99 -7.63
CA LYS A 22 8.94 5.56 -8.49
C LYS A 22 10.30 5.94 -7.88
N PRO A 23 11.37 5.19 -8.22
CA PRO A 23 12.74 5.55 -7.87
C PRO A 23 13.08 6.97 -8.32
N ALA A 24 13.67 7.77 -7.44
CA ALA A 24 14.05 9.16 -7.73
C ALA A 24 15.25 9.60 -6.88
N GLY A 25 16.04 10.55 -7.39
CA GLY A 25 17.13 11.18 -6.64
C GLY A 25 18.23 10.21 -6.19
N GLY A 26 18.50 9.15 -6.95
CA GLY A 26 19.49 8.13 -6.61
C GLY A 26 18.99 7.07 -5.61
N HIS A 27 17.74 7.16 -5.13
CA HIS A 27 17.14 6.13 -4.30
C HIS A 27 16.59 4.99 -5.19
N PRO A 28 17.03 3.73 -5.00
CA PRO A 28 16.65 2.61 -5.87
C PRO A 28 15.27 2.02 -5.54
N TRP A 29 14.54 2.61 -4.61
CA TRP A 29 13.30 2.06 -4.08
C TRP A 29 12.12 2.43 -4.96
N LEU A 30 11.42 1.41 -5.44
CA LEU A 30 10.04 1.51 -5.91
C LEU A 30 9.14 1.18 -4.71
N TYR A 31 8.12 1.98 -4.45
CA TYR A 31 7.09 1.63 -3.47
C TYR A 31 5.75 1.47 -4.16
N ILE A 32 5.05 0.38 -3.84
CA ILE A 32 3.66 0.14 -4.26
C ILE A 32 2.79 0.26 -3.02
N GLY A 33 1.82 1.17 -3.04
CA GLY A 33 0.78 1.30 -2.03
C GLY A 33 -0.50 0.61 -2.49
N MET A 34 -1.10 -0.18 -1.61
CA MET A 34 -2.40 -0.81 -1.84
C MET A 34 -3.27 -0.58 -0.61
N LEU A 35 -4.43 0.04 -0.81
CA LEU A 35 -5.47 0.24 0.17
C LEU A 35 -6.66 -0.64 -0.20
N ALA A 36 -7.18 -1.41 0.75
CA ALA A 36 -8.41 -2.17 0.65
C ALA A 36 -9.44 -1.63 1.63
N VAL A 37 -10.65 -1.37 1.11
CA VAL A 37 -11.79 -0.88 1.89
C VAL A 37 -12.93 -1.90 1.76
N PRO A 38 -13.42 -2.51 2.86
CA PRO A 38 -14.59 -3.37 2.80
C PRO A 38 -15.79 -2.64 2.23
N GLU A 39 -16.51 -3.28 1.30
CA GLU A 39 -17.66 -2.70 0.59
C GLU A 39 -18.71 -2.18 1.58
N GLU A 40 -18.99 -2.96 2.64
CA GLU A 40 -19.92 -2.62 3.72
C GLU A 40 -19.54 -1.36 4.53
N LEU A 41 -18.26 -0.95 4.48
CA LEU A 41 -17.72 0.19 5.20
C LEU A 41 -17.33 1.36 4.28
N HIS A 42 -17.46 1.20 2.96
CA HIS A 42 -17.02 2.21 1.99
C HIS A 42 -17.69 3.57 2.21
N ALA A 43 -19.01 3.60 2.31
CA ALA A 43 -19.76 4.86 2.51
C ALA A 43 -19.37 5.56 3.82
N TYR A 44 -19.15 4.80 4.90
CA TYR A 44 -18.70 5.35 6.17
C TYR A 44 -17.27 5.92 6.08
N ALA A 45 -16.38 5.20 5.40
CA ALA A 45 -15.00 5.63 5.18
C ALA A 45 -14.95 6.93 4.35
N LEU A 46 -15.73 7.00 3.27
CA LEU A 46 -15.83 8.18 2.41
C LEU A 46 -16.34 9.39 3.18
N ASP A 47 -17.44 9.26 3.92
CA ASP A 47 -18.00 10.35 4.72
C ASP A 47 -17.01 10.81 5.82
N ALA A 48 -16.19 9.90 6.38
CA ALA A 48 -15.11 10.30 7.28
C ALA A 48 -14.05 11.17 6.59
N LEU A 49 -13.61 10.80 5.39
CA LEU A 49 -12.63 11.58 4.60
C LEU A 49 -13.21 12.95 4.19
N GLU A 50 -14.47 13.01 3.76
CA GLU A 50 -15.17 14.24 3.39
C GLU A 50 -15.44 15.15 4.59
N ARG A 51 -15.80 14.60 5.76
CA ARG A 51 -15.91 15.39 6.99
C ARG A 51 -14.58 16.02 7.36
N ALA A 52 -13.48 15.27 7.31
CA ALA A 52 -12.15 15.82 7.56
C ALA A 52 -11.82 16.95 6.57
N ARG A 53 -12.21 16.79 5.29
CA ARG A 53 -12.06 17.81 4.25
C ARG A 53 -12.80 19.11 4.58
N ARG A 54 -14.08 19.00 4.95
CA ARG A 54 -14.92 20.13 5.39
C ARG A 54 -14.32 20.83 6.62
N ASN A 55 -13.88 20.06 7.62
CA ASN A 55 -13.29 20.60 8.84
C ASN A 55 -11.97 21.34 8.59
N ALA A 56 -11.16 20.85 7.64
CA ALA A 56 -9.91 21.51 7.24
C ALA A 56 -10.14 22.73 6.34
N GLY A 57 -11.35 22.90 5.79
CA GLY A 57 -11.66 23.97 4.83
C GLY A 57 -10.88 23.85 3.53
N TYR A 58 -10.58 22.62 3.07
CA TYR A 58 -9.75 22.39 1.88
C TYR A 58 -10.38 21.40 0.90
N ASP A 59 -10.94 21.88 -0.21
CA ASP A 59 -11.60 21.03 -1.22
C ASP A 59 -10.72 20.68 -2.43
N GLY A 60 -9.42 21.01 -2.39
CA GLY A 60 -8.49 20.68 -3.47
C GLY A 60 -8.00 19.24 -3.45
N GLU A 61 -7.30 18.86 -4.51
CA GLU A 61 -6.52 17.62 -4.58
C GLU A 61 -5.49 17.55 -3.44
N LEU A 62 -5.53 16.47 -2.67
CA LEU A 62 -4.56 16.17 -1.63
C LEU A 62 -3.49 15.22 -2.18
N HIS A 63 -2.27 15.75 -2.35
CA HIS A 63 -1.12 14.98 -2.83
C HIS A 63 0.10 15.31 -1.96
N PHE A 64 0.83 14.28 -1.52
CA PHE A 64 1.93 14.35 -0.56
C PHE A 64 3.06 15.29 -1.01
N THR A 65 3.44 15.25 -2.28
CA THR A 65 4.52 16.08 -2.85
C THR A 65 4.18 17.58 -2.83
N HIS A 66 2.89 17.90 -2.74
CA HIS A 66 2.32 19.25 -2.79
C HIS A 66 1.84 19.76 -1.42
N LEU A 67 2.33 19.19 -0.31
CA LEU A 67 2.02 19.64 1.06
C LEU A 67 2.73 20.94 1.45
N SER A 68 2.30 22.07 0.86
CA SER A 68 2.88 23.40 1.10
C SER A 68 1.99 24.33 1.93
N GLN A 69 0.66 24.11 1.96
CA GLN A 69 -0.31 24.98 2.61
C GLN A 69 -0.86 24.36 3.89
N ARG A 70 -1.12 25.18 4.92
CA ARG A 70 -1.61 24.70 6.22
C ARG A 70 -2.90 23.89 6.16
N PRO A 71 -3.97 24.33 5.46
CA PRO A 71 -5.19 23.52 5.33
C PRO A 71 -4.94 22.13 4.75
N LYS A 72 -4.06 22.06 3.73
CA LYS A 72 -3.69 20.80 3.07
C LYS A 72 -2.88 19.88 4.01
N ILE A 73 -1.95 20.45 4.79
CA ILE A 73 -1.17 19.71 5.80
C ILE A 73 -2.08 19.17 6.91
N GLU A 74 -2.99 20.00 7.44
CA GLU A 74 -3.92 19.56 8.49
C GLU A 74 -4.90 18.50 7.98
N LEU A 75 -5.37 18.61 6.73
CA LEU A 75 -6.18 17.57 6.12
C LEU A 75 -5.43 16.23 6.02
N ALA A 76 -4.18 16.25 5.51
CA ALA A 76 -3.35 15.05 5.44
C ALA A 76 -3.13 14.40 6.81
N LYS A 77 -2.84 15.21 7.84
CA LYS A 77 -2.70 14.73 9.23
C LYS A 77 -4.00 14.10 9.73
N ALA A 78 -5.15 14.73 9.48
CA ALA A 78 -6.45 14.22 9.88
C ALA A 78 -6.77 12.88 9.19
N TRP A 79 -6.49 12.75 7.90
CA TRP A 79 -6.67 11.49 7.16
C TRP A 79 -5.77 10.37 7.67
N VAL A 80 -4.49 10.65 7.96
CA VAL A 80 -3.60 9.67 8.60
C VAL A 80 -4.13 9.27 9.99
N GLN A 81 -4.66 10.22 10.78
CA GLN A 81 -5.26 9.92 12.07
C GLN A 81 -6.50 9.02 11.96
N LEU A 82 -7.35 9.22 10.95
CA LEU A 82 -8.49 8.33 10.68
C LEU A 82 -8.03 6.88 10.51
N VAL A 83 -6.93 6.66 9.77
CA VAL A 83 -6.37 5.31 9.56
C VAL A 83 -5.75 4.75 10.85
N LEU A 84 -5.01 5.55 11.61
CA LEU A 84 -4.33 5.11 12.83
C LEU A 84 -5.29 4.70 13.95
N TYR A 85 -6.41 5.42 14.07
CA TYR A 85 -7.40 5.22 15.12
C TYR A 85 -8.71 4.61 14.59
N ASP A 86 -8.63 3.94 13.45
CA ASP A 86 -9.73 3.23 12.82
C ASP A 86 -10.21 2.06 13.69
N THR A 87 -11.28 2.30 14.44
CA THR A 87 -11.90 1.29 15.29
C THR A 87 -12.78 0.33 14.50
N CYS A 88 -13.29 0.76 13.35
CA CYS A 88 -14.23 0.03 12.50
C CYS A 88 -13.52 -0.89 11.50
N LYS A 89 -12.19 -0.75 11.34
CA LYS A 89 -11.38 -1.44 10.34
C LYS A 89 -11.87 -1.14 8.91
N CYS A 90 -12.15 0.13 8.63
CA CYS A 90 -12.48 0.60 7.30
C CYS A 90 -11.26 0.59 6.36
N PHE A 91 -10.08 0.89 6.88
CA PHE A 91 -8.87 1.08 6.08
C PHE A 91 -7.87 -0.04 6.34
N HIS A 92 -7.63 -0.87 5.31
CA HIS A 92 -6.57 -1.87 5.31
C HIS A 92 -5.52 -1.47 4.29
N PHE A 93 -4.24 -1.36 4.65
CA PHE A 93 -3.23 -0.96 3.70
C PHE A 93 -1.95 -1.80 3.77
N HIS A 94 -1.33 -1.97 2.61
CA HIS A 94 0.01 -2.52 2.48
C HIS A 94 0.88 -1.55 1.70
N ILE A 95 2.08 -1.28 2.20
CA ILE A 95 3.11 -0.58 1.46
C ILE A 95 4.27 -1.55 1.24
N PHE A 96 4.56 -1.82 -0.03
CA PHE A 96 5.62 -2.73 -0.43
C PHE A 96 6.79 -1.99 -1.07
N GLY A 97 7.94 -1.97 -0.39
CA GLY A 97 9.17 -1.41 -0.92
C GLY A 97 10.00 -2.44 -1.67
N ILE A 98 10.39 -2.10 -2.90
CA ILE A 98 11.18 -2.94 -3.78
C ILE A 98 12.54 -2.26 -4.03
N ASP A 99 13.62 -2.87 -3.56
CA ASP A 99 14.98 -2.41 -3.81
C ASP A 99 15.45 -2.86 -5.19
N LEU A 100 15.29 -1.98 -6.20
CA LEU A 100 15.69 -2.29 -7.57
C LEU A 100 17.20 -2.43 -7.77
N SER A 101 18.02 -2.02 -6.79
CA SER A 101 19.48 -2.23 -6.84
C SER A 101 19.88 -3.65 -6.49
N LYS A 102 19.05 -4.35 -5.70
CA LYS A 102 19.25 -5.75 -5.30
C LYS A 102 18.48 -6.74 -6.18
N LEU A 103 17.59 -6.25 -7.02
CA LEU A 103 16.83 -7.06 -7.96
C LEU A 103 17.68 -7.48 -9.16
N ARG A 104 17.58 -8.74 -9.58
CA ARG A 104 18.10 -9.21 -10.88
C ARG A 104 17.10 -8.88 -11.97
N LYS A 105 17.26 -7.72 -12.60
CA LYS A 105 16.32 -7.22 -13.60
C LYS A 105 16.27 -8.09 -14.84
N GLU A 106 17.35 -8.79 -15.16
CA GLU A 106 17.47 -9.72 -16.29
C GLU A 106 16.42 -10.85 -16.23
N ALA A 107 15.96 -11.21 -15.03
CA ALA A 107 14.91 -12.19 -14.81
C ALA A 107 13.52 -11.73 -15.31
N PHE A 108 13.38 -10.45 -15.66
CA PHE A 108 12.14 -9.82 -16.09
C PHE A 108 12.17 -9.46 -17.58
N GLY A 109 13.12 -10.03 -18.33
CA GLY A 109 13.29 -9.82 -19.77
C GLY A 109 14.35 -8.78 -20.11
N TYR A 110 14.32 -8.31 -21.36
CA TYR A 110 15.30 -7.38 -21.91
C TYR A 110 15.17 -5.98 -21.31
N SER A 111 16.29 -5.26 -21.23
CA SER A 111 16.42 -3.95 -20.58
C SER A 111 15.47 -2.89 -21.12
N GLY A 112 15.12 -1.91 -20.27
CA GLY A 112 14.41 -0.70 -20.66
C GLY A 112 13.03 -0.59 -20.03
N ARG A 113 12.14 0.17 -20.68
CA ARG A 113 10.78 0.47 -20.17
C ARG A 113 9.95 -0.79 -19.95
N GLU A 114 10.00 -1.73 -20.89
CA GLU A 114 9.29 -3.01 -20.81
C GLU A 114 9.75 -3.88 -19.63
N GLN A 115 11.04 -3.88 -19.31
CA GLN A 115 11.55 -4.57 -18.12
C GLN A 115 10.93 -4.00 -16.84
N ASN A 116 10.90 -2.66 -16.74
CA ASN A 116 10.36 -1.98 -15.56
C ASN A 116 8.86 -2.22 -15.41
N ARG A 117 8.11 -2.23 -16.52
CA ARG A 117 6.68 -2.59 -16.55
C ARG A 117 6.45 -4.01 -16.05
N ARG A 118 7.21 -5.00 -16.55
CA ARG A 118 7.10 -6.39 -16.09
C ARG A 118 7.46 -6.57 -14.62
N ILE A 119 8.47 -5.85 -14.14
CA ILE A 119 8.83 -5.80 -12.70
C ILE A 119 7.64 -5.27 -11.91
N TYR A 120 7.11 -4.11 -12.30
CA TYR A 120 5.96 -3.49 -11.66
C TYR A 120 4.75 -4.42 -11.65
N ASN A 121 4.31 -4.93 -12.81
CA ASN A 121 3.15 -5.82 -12.94
C ASN A 121 3.25 -7.04 -12.03
N ARG A 122 4.45 -7.65 -11.96
CA ARG A 122 4.67 -8.82 -11.11
C ARG A 122 4.55 -8.48 -9.63
N PHE A 123 5.15 -7.38 -9.19
CA PHE A 123 5.08 -6.99 -7.79
C PHE A 123 3.71 -6.43 -7.40
N PHE A 124 3.05 -5.69 -8.28
CA PHE A 124 1.68 -5.23 -8.10
C PHE A 124 0.70 -6.39 -7.89
N ARG A 125 0.82 -7.45 -8.71
CA ARG A 125 0.06 -8.70 -8.53
C ARG A 125 0.35 -9.37 -7.19
N SER A 126 1.63 -9.53 -6.84
CA SER A 126 2.03 -10.13 -5.56
C SER A 126 1.52 -9.33 -4.36
N THR A 127 1.56 -8.00 -4.43
CA THR A 127 1.03 -7.10 -3.40
C THR A 127 -0.48 -7.23 -3.28
N THR A 128 -1.20 -7.31 -4.40
CA THR A 128 -2.66 -7.51 -4.40
C THR A 128 -3.03 -8.84 -3.75
N ALA A 129 -2.39 -9.94 -4.16
CA ALA A 129 -2.60 -11.25 -3.54
C ALA A 129 -2.30 -11.23 -2.04
N TYR A 130 -1.19 -10.60 -1.63
CA TYR A 130 -0.83 -10.47 -0.21
C TYR A 130 -1.89 -9.72 0.59
N VAL A 131 -2.41 -8.61 0.07
CA VAL A 131 -3.46 -7.82 0.75
C VAL A 131 -4.71 -8.66 0.94
N LEU A 132 -5.20 -9.29 -0.12
CA LEU A 132 -6.45 -10.05 -0.09
C LEU A 132 -6.33 -11.28 0.83
N LYS A 133 -5.22 -12.02 0.71
CA LYS A 133 -4.98 -13.21 1.54
C LYS A 133 -4.65 -12.87 2.98
N GLY A 134 -3.74 -11.92 3.17
CA GLY A 134 -3.18 -11.57 4.46
C GLY A 134 -4.15 -10.84 5.37
N PHE A 135 -5.04 -10.01 4.81
CA PHE A 135 -5.98 -9.20 5.60
C PHE A 135 -7.35 -9.85 5.76
N PHE A 136 -7.84 -10.60 4.76
CA PHE A 136 -9.21 -11.09 4.77
C PHE A 136 -9.29 -12.62 4.85
N LEU A 137 -8.56 -13.36 4.01
CA LEU A 137 -8.55 -14.85 4.05
C LEU A 137 -7.75 -15.44 5.23
N SER A 138 -7.07 -14.59 6.01
CA SER A 138 -6.41 -15.00 7.25
C SER A 138 -7.40 -15.24 8.40
N ASP A 139 -8.62 -14.72 8.30
CA ASP A 139 -9.71 -15.05 9.22
C ASP A 139 -10.32 -16.40 8.81
N PRO A 140 -10.25 -17.45 9.65
CA PRO A 140 -10.73 -18.79 9.29
C PRO A 140 -12.24 -18.87 9.01
N ARG A 141 -12.99 -17.80 9.34
CA ARG A 141 -14.43 -17.69 9.03
C ARG A 141 -14.68 -17.19 7.61
N VAL A 142 -13.66 -16.60 6.97
CA VAL A 142 -13.73 -16.07 5.61
C VAL A 142 -13.21 -17.11 4.65
N HIS A 143 -14.04 -17.54 3.70
CA HIS A 143 -13.66 -18.56 2.71
C HIS A 143 -13.37 -17.98 1.32
N SER A 144 -13.83 -16.76 1.06
CA SER A 144 -13.63 -16.08 -0.21
C SER A 144 -13.62 -14.56 -0.04
N VAL A 145 -12.91 -13.90 -0.94
CA VAL A 145 -12.85 -12.44 -1.03
C VAL A 145 -13.30 -12.04 -2.43
N ARG A 146 -14.34 -11.22 -2.49
CA ARG A 146 -14.84 -10.63 -3.72
C ARG A 146 -14.27 -9.22 -3.87
N VAL A 147 -13.54 -8.98 -4.95
CA VAL A 147 -13.02 -7.66 -5.31
C VAL A 147 -14.01 -6.98 -6.24
N THR A 148 -14.72 -5.97 -5.72
CA THR A 148 -15.80 -5.29 -6.45
C THR A 148 -15.25 -4.31 -7.49
N ALA A 149 -14.13 -3.66 -7.19
CA ALA A 149 -13.40 -2.79 -8.11
C ALA A 149 -11.93 -2.61 -7.70
N ILE A 150 -11.08 -2.32 -8.68
CA ILE A 150 -9.69 -1.91 -8.49
C ILE A 150 -9.51 -0.54 -9.12
N PHE A 151 -9.07 0.43 -8.33
CA PHE A 151 -8.76 1.78 -8.77
C PHE A 151 -7.26 2.03 -8.69
N HIS A 152 -6.74 2.75 -9.67
CA HIS A 152 -5.34 3.13 -9.75
C HIS A 152 -5.25 4.60 -10.15
N ASP A 153 -4.31 5.36 -9.58
CA ASP A 153 -4.06 6.73 -10.05
C ASP A 153 -3.60 6.72 -11.51
N ARG A 154 -3.95 7.76 -12.27
CA ARG A 154 -3.53 7.83 -13.66
C ARG A 154 -2.01 7.81 -13.79
N SER A 155 -1.50 6.91 -14.61
CA SER A 155 -0.05 6.67 -14.71
C SER A 155 0.36 6.16 -16.09
N GLU A 156 1.66 6.01 -16.30
CA GLU A 156 2.19 5.46 -17.55
C GLU A 156 1.79 3.98 -17.79
N MET A 157 1.24 3.33 -16.77
CA MET A 157 0.74 1.95 -16.84
C MET A 157 -0.57 1.86 -17.63
N GLU A 158 -1.29 2.96 -17.86
CA GLU A 158 -2.43 3.03 -18.78
C GLU A 158 -2.05 2.65 -20.22
N GLN A 159 -0.77 2.81 -20.57
CA GLN A 159 -0.23 2.49 -21.89
C GLN A 159 0.40 1.09 -21.95
N ASP A 160 0.21 0.25 -20.93
CA ASP A 160 0.66 -1.13 -20.90
C ASP A 160 -0.48 -2.05 -21.37
N ASP A 161 -0.22 -2.87 -22.39
CA ASP A 161 -1.25 -3.70 -23.03
C ASP A 161 -1.81 -4.81 -22.12
N LEU A 162 -1.17 -5.08 -20.98
CA LEU A 162 -1.52 -6.17 -20.08
C LEU A 162 -1.95 -5.67 -18.70
N PHE A 163 -1.49 -4.51 -18.25
CA PHE A 163 -1.58 -4.16 -16.84
C PHE A 163 -3.02 -4.07 -16.33
N ASP A 164 -3.93 -3.50 -17.11
CA ASP A 164 -5.31 -3.27 -16.68
C ASP A 164 -6.10 -4.57 -16.48
N TRP A 165 -5.87 -5.63 -17.27
CA TRP A 165 -6.65 -6.88 -17.19
C TRP A 165 -5.87 -8.11 -16.71
N HIS A 166 -4.56 -8.19 -16.98
CA HIS A 166 -3.79 -9.42 -16.76
C HIS A 166 -3.63 -9.77 -15.27
N LEU A 167 -3.66 -8.77 -14.38
CA LEU A 167 -3.69 -9.03 -12.95
C LEU A 167 -4.92 -9.84 -12.55
N VAL A 168 -6.11 -9.42 -13.01
CA VAL A 168 -7.38 -10.07 -12.67
C VAL A 168 -7.37 -11.49 -13.20
N TRP A 169 -7.14 -11.63 -14.52
CA TRP A 169 -7.06 -12.94 -15.16
C TRP A 169 -6.11 -13.88 -14.43
N ARG A 170 -4.91 -13.40 -14.05
CA ARG A 170 -3.92 -14.27 -13.43
C ARG A 170 -4.28 -14.66 -12.00
N LEU A 171 -4.81 -13.73 -11.21
CA LEU A 171 -5.16 -14.01 -9.81
C LEU A 171 -6.33 -14.99 -9.71
N GLU A 172 -7.34 -14.89 -10.57
CA GLU A 172 -8.44 -15.86 -10.58
C GLU A 172 -8.00 -17.28 -10.92
N GLN A 173 -6.92 -17.43 -11.70
CA GLN A 173 -6.33 -18.75 -11.99
C GLN A 173 -5.45 -19.27 -10.87
N ASP A 174 -4.70 -18.40 -10.20
CA ASP A 174 -3.71 -18.78 -9.19
C ASP A 174 -4.33 -18.91 -7.78
N GLU A 175 -5.43 -18.21 -7.50
CA GLU A 175 -6.01 -18.02 -6.16
C GLU A 175 -7.56 -18.14 -6.22
N PRO A 176 -8.12 -19.37 -6.19
CA PRO A 176 -9.56 -19.62 -6.43
C PRO A 176 -10.50 -19.02 -5.37
N GLU A 177 -9.98 -18.65 -4.19
CA GLU A 177 -10.73 -17.96 -3.14
C GLU A 177 -10.89 -16.45 -3.40
N ILE A 178 -10.26 -15.92 -4.44
CA ILE A 178 -10.34 -14.51 -4.84
C ILE A 178 -11.13 -14.39 -6.14
N VAL A 179 -12.23 -13.64 -6.11
CA VAL A 179 -13.12 -13.43 -7.25
C VAL A 179 -13.19 -11.95 -7.58
N PHE A 180 -13.14 -11.57 -8.86
CA PHE A 180 -13.26 -10.18 -9.28
C PHE A 180 -14.60 -9.93 -9.96
N GLU A 181 -15.27 -8.81 -9.64
CA GLU A 181 -16.49 -8.38 -10.33
C GLU A 181 -16.16 -7.61 -11.62
N SER A 182 -14.99 -6.97 -11.67
CA SER A 182 -14.45 -6.28 -12.84
C SER A 182 -13.26 -7.04 -13.39
N ASP A 183 -13.20 -7.20 -14.72
CA ASP A 183 -12.06 -7.79 -15.41
C ASP A 183 -10.89 -6.81 -15.60
N ARG A 184 -11.06 -5.55 -15.14
CA ARG A 184 -10.12 -4.46 -15.38
C ARG A 184 -9.89 -3.55 -14.18
N ILE A 185 -8.69 -2.98 -14.14
CA ILE A 185 -8.30 -1.85 -13.29
C ILE A 185 -8.87 -0.55 -13.88
N HIS A 186 -9.52 0.25 -13.05
CA HIS A 186 -10.02 1.57 -13.38
C HIS A 186 -8.95 2.63 -13.07
N PHE A 187 -8.41 3.25 -14.11
CA PHE A 187 -7.52 4.40 -13.96
C PHE A 187 -8.33 5.69 -13.81
N ILE A 188 -8.13 6.38 -12.69
CA ILE A 188 -8.94 7.56 -12.33
C ILE A 188 -8.05 8.74 -11.98
N ASP A 189 -8.55 9.96 -12.21
CA ASP A 189 -7.86 11.18 -11.79
C ASP A 189 -7.91 11.30 -10.26
N SER A 190 -6.75 11.47 -9.62
CA SER A 190 -6.70 11.68 -8.18
C SER A 190 -7.36 12.99 -7.74
N ASP A 191 -7.53 14.01 -8.59
CA ASP A 191 -8.34 15.19 -8.27
C ASP A 191 -9.83 14.87 -8.46
N HIS A 192 -10.55 14.70 -7.35
CA HIS A 192 -11.99 14.38 -7.32
C HIS A 192 -12.87 15.39 -8.05
N ARG A 193 -12.35 16.60 -8.35
CA ARG A 193 -13.06 17.64 -9.11
C ARG A 193 -12.90 17.51 -10.61
N LYS A 194 -11.90 16.74 -11.06
CA LYS A 194 -11.60 16.45 -12.47
C LYS A 194 -12.06 15.06 -12.88
N GLU A 195 -12.11 14.11 -11.94
CA GLU A 195 -12.63 12.78 -12.18
C GLU A 195 -14.15 12.83 -12.41
N GLN A 196 -14.61 12.25 -13.52
CA GLN A 196 -16.01 12.32 -13.94
C GLN A 196 -16.79 11.05 -13.64
N ALA A 197 -16.16 9.89 -13.79
CA ALA A 197 -16.81 8.60 -13.65
C ALA A 197 -16.86 8.16 -12.18
N PHE A 198 -15.78 8.41 -11.44
CA PHE A 198 -15.61 7.90 -10.07
C PHE A 198 -15.07 8.95 -9.07
N PRO A 199 -15.67 10.15 -8.96
CA PRO A 199 -15.12 11.24 -8.15
C PRO A 199 -14.98 10.88 -6.66
N SER A 200 -15.87 10.04 -6.11
CA SER A 200 -15.77 9.55 -4.74
C SER A 200 -14.51 8.71 -4.51
N GLU A 201 -14.09 7.96 -5.52
CA GLU A 201 -12.99 7.00 -5.42
C GLU A 201 -11.63 7.70 -5.42
N SER A 202 -11.53 8.89 -6.03
CA SER A 202 -10.36 9.75 -6.00
C SER A 202 -9.92 10.11 -4.57
N HIS A 203 -10.84 10.18 -3.60
CA HIS A 203 -10.49 10.43 -2.20
C HIS A 203 -9.62 9.32 -1.60
N PHE A 204 -9.85 8.07 -2.00
CA PHE A 204 -9.09 6.92 -1.52
C PHE A 204 -7.74 6.80 -2.23
N ILE A 205 -7.66 7.21 -3.51
CA ILE A 205 -6.37 7.37 -4.22
C ILE A 205 -5.50 8.42 -3.51
N GLN A 206 -6.06 9.60 -3.23
CA GLN A 206 -5.36 10.63 -2.45
C GLN A 206 -4.94 10.12 -1.06
N LEU A 207 -5.74 9.26 -0.41
CA LEU A 207 -5.40 8.69 0.89
C LEU A 207 -4.19 7.76 0.81
N ILE A 208 -4.15 6.85 -0.17
CA ILE A 208 -3.01 5.93 -0.32
C ILE A 208 -1.75 6.68 -0.75
N ASP A 209 -1.82 7.73 -1.58
CA ASP A 209 -0.68 8.63 -1.88
C ASP A 209 -0.12 9.25 -0.60
N ILE A 210 -0.98 9.79 0.28
CA ILE A 210 -0.54 10.39 1.55
C ILE A 210 0.12 9.35 2.46
N LEU A 211 -0.46 8.16 2.60
CA LEU A 211 0.14 7.08 3.41
C LEU A 211 1.48 6.62 2.85
N LEU A 212 1.56 6.46 1.53
CA LEU A 212 2.75 6.04 0.80
C LEU A 212 3.87 7.07 0.91
N GLY A 213 3.56 8.33 0.65
CA GLY A 213 4.49 9.45 0.77
C GLY A 213 4.98 9.65 2.20
N ALA A 214 4.10 9.61 3.19
CA ALA A 214 4.47 9.74 4.60
C ALA A 214 5.36 8.57 5.06
N THR A 215 5.06 7.35 4.62
CA THR A 215 5.87 6.16 4.92
C THR A 215 7.25 6.25 4.30
N ARG A 216 7.34 6.65 3.01
CA ARG A 216 8.63 6.91 2.36
C ARG A 216 9.42 7.98 3.09
N GLU A 217 8.78 9.06 3.52
CA GLU A 217 9.45 10.13 4.25
C GLU A 217 10.01 9.63 5.60
N CYS A 218 9.30 8.75 6.31
CA CYS A 218 9.83 8.13 7.52
C CYS A 218 11.05 7.23 7.25
N LEU A 219 11.01 6.47 6.16
CA LEU A 219 12.00 5.46 5.81
C LEU A 219 13.26 6.05 5.16
N ASP A 220 13.08 6.93 4.19
CA ASP A 220 14.17 7.45 3.35
C ASP A 220 14.58 8.88 3.75
N TYR A 221 13.69 9.63 4.40
CA TYR A 221 13.87 11.01 4.87
C TYR A 221 14.43 11.95 3.79
N THR A 222 13.73 11.97 2.65
CA THR A 222 14.16 12.66 1.43
C THR A 222 13.80 14.14 1.37
N SER A 223 12.91 14.64 2.24
CA SER A 223 12.41 16.01 2.20
C SER A 223 12.51 16.68 3.57
N LYS A 224 13.14 17.86 3.61
CA LYS A 224 13.13 18.74 4.79
C LYS A 224 11.94 19.71 4.81
N LYS A 225 10.99 19.57 3.87
CA LYS A 225 9.80 20.42 3.83
C LYS A 225 8.94 20.14 5.06
N GLN A 226 8.59 21.21 5.77
CA GLN A 226 7.84 21.13 7.03
C GLN A 226 6.56 20.28 6.92
N GLY A 227 5.75 20.46 5.87
CA GLY A 227 4.51 19.70 5.68
C GLY A 227 4.73 18.19 5.57
N HIS A 228 5.81 17.76 4.89
CA HIS A 228 6.12 16.34 4.72
C HIS A 228 6.51 15.73 6.07
N VAL A 229 7.39 16.40 6.81
CA VAL A 229 7.86 15.95 8.13
C VAL A 229 6.73 15.91 9.15
N GLU A 230 5.82 16.89 9.12
CA GLU A 230 4.65 16.92 10.02
C GLU A 230 3.72 15.73 9.79
N VAL A 231 3.38 15.41 8.53
CA VAL A 231 2.52 14.27 8.21
C VAL A 231 3.25 12.95 8.52
N ALA A 232 4.53 12.84 8.17
CA ALA A 232 5.35 11.67 8.47
C ALA A 232 5.41 11.37 9.97
N ARG A 233 5.52 12.40 10.82
CA ARG A 233 5.49 12.24 12.28
C ARG A 233 4.16 11.69 12.80
N VAL A 234 3.04 11.92 12.11
CA VAL A 234 1.75 11.34 12.52
C VAL A 234 1.74 9.83 12.28
N VAL A 235 2.26 9.34 11.14
CA VAL A 235 2.29 7.90 10.84
C VAL A 235 3.42 7.15 11.58
N LEU A 236 4.48 7.86 11.98
CA LEU A 236 5.68 7.29 12.59
C LEU A 236 5.41 6.27 13.73
N PRO A 237 4.54 6.54 14.72
CA PRO A 237 4.29 5.59 15.81
C PRO A 237 3.65 4.26 15.35
N LEU A 238 2.96 4.25 14.21
CA LEU A 238 2.46 3.03 13.59
C LEU A 238 3.61 2.31 12.88
N LEU A 239 4.42 3.02 12.10
CA LEU A 239 5.56 2.44 11.38
C LEU A 239 6.59 1.79 12.31
N GLU A 240 6.92 2.43 13.43
CA GLU A 240 7.81 1.84 14.45
C GLU A 240 7.35 0.45 14.90
N ARG A 241 6.05 0.18 14.86
CA ARG A 241 5.49 -1.14 15.21
C ARG A 241 5.45 -2.08 14.02
N LEU A 242 5.13 -1.57 12.83
CA LEU A 242 5.06 -2.37 11.60
C LEU A 242 6.43 -2.84 11.12
N THR A 243 7.49 -2.08 11.41
CA THR A 243 8.88 -2.42 11.05
C THR A 243 9.66 -3.12 12.17
N ASP A 244 9.00 -3.48 13.28
CA ASP A 244 9.60 -4.20 14.40
C ASP A 244 9.01 -5.63 14.46
N PRO A 245 9.80 -6.68 14.19
CA PRO A 245 9.33 -8.06 14.22
C PRO A 245 8.69 -8.51 15.52
N LYS A 246 9.07 -7.91 16.66
CA LYS A 246 8.49 -8.23 17.96
C LYS A 246 7.09 -7.65 18.13
N ARG A 247 6.73 -6.64 17.34
CA ARG A 247 5.46 -5.90 17.47
C ARG A 247 4.57 -6.03 16.24
N ALA A 248 5.10 -6.26 15.04
CA ALA A 248 4.38 -6.18 13.77
C ALA A 248 3.15 -7.10 13.68
N SER A 249 3.13 -8.19 14.45
CA SER A 249 2.02 -9.14 14.50
C SER A 249 1.20 -9.07 15.80
N ASN A 250 1.26 -7.98 16.57
CA ASN A 250 0.52 -7.86 17.82
C ASN A 250 -0.99 -7.60 17.60
N PRO A 251 -1.89 -8.57 17.89
CA PRO A 251 -3.33 -8.39 17.72
C PRO A 251 -3.94 -7.37 18.70
N ASN A 252 -3.28 -7.13 19.84
CA ASN A 252 -3.74 -6.25 20.92
C ASN A 252 -3.18 -4.82 20.81
N SER A 253 -2.62 -4.45 19.66
CA SER A 253 -2.12 -3.09 19.45
C SER A 253 -3.25 -2.06 19.51
N ARG A 254 -2.99 -0.91 20.15
CA ARG A 254 -3.93 0.22 20.17
C ARG A 254 -4.31 0.74 18.77
N TYR A 255 -3.46 0.51 17.78
CA TYR A 255 -3.70 0.89 16.38
C TYR A 255 -4.39 -0.21 15.56
N ARG A 256 -4.66 -1.38 16.14
CA ARG A 256 -5.41 -2.48 15.50
C ARG A 256 -4.90 -2.85 14.10
N TYR A 257 -3.58 -2.89 13.89
CA TYR A 257 -2.97 -3.13 12.58
C TYR A 257 -2.88 -4.62 12.19
N HIS A 258 -3.09 -5.54 13.12
CA HIS A 258 -2.98 -6.97 12.84
C HIS A 258 -4.00 -7.38 11.77
N HIS A 259 -3.53 -8.02 10.69
CA HIS A 259 -4.30 -8.29 9.47
C HIS A 259 -4.98 -7.05 8.85
N ARG A 260 -4.42 -5.84 9.06
CA ARG A 260 -4.99 -4.59 8.54
C ARG A 260 -3.97 -3.65 7.93
N CYS A 261 -2.86 -3.40 8.62
CA CYS A 261 -1.82 -2.51 8.12
C CYS A 261 -0.50 -3.28 8.08
N SER A 262 0.26 -3.12 7.02
CA SER A 262 1.60 -3.72 6.93
C SER A 262 2.51 -2.91 6.03
N VAL A 263 3.81 -2.99 6.33
CA VAL A 263 4.88 -2.47 5.50
C VAL A 263 5.91 -3.57 5.35
N SER A 264 6.32 -3.85 4.12
CA SER A 264 7.33 -4.88 3.88
C SER A 264 8.25 -4.50 2.73
N PHE A 265 9.36 -5.22 2.62
CA PHE A 265 10.46 -4.89 1.74
C PHE A 265 10.99 -6.13 1.05
N PHE A 266 11.49 -5.96 -0.16
CA PHE A 266 12.11 -7.02 -0.94
C PHE A 266 13.11 -6.43 -1.95
N PRO A 267 14.17 -7.14 -2.35
CA PRO A 267 14.71 -8.34 -1.72
C PRO A 267 15.61 -8.00 -0.52
N SER A 268 15.67 -8.89 0.48
CA SER A 268 16.55 -8.74 1.67
C SER A 268 18.05 -8.72 1.32
N ILE A 269 18.44 -9.47 0.29
CA ILE A 269 19.80 -9.58 -0.23
C ILE A 269 19.75 -9.57 -1.76
N GLN A 270 20.87 -9.33 -2.43
CA GLN A 270 20.90 -9.42 -3.89
C GLN A 270 20.60 -10.86 -4.33
N LEU A 271 19.59 -11.03 -5.18
CA LEU A 271 19.18 -12.36 -5.67
C LEU A 271 20.30 -12.95 -6.56
N PRO A 272 20.86 -14.12 -6.27
CA PRO A 272 21.78 -14.78 -7.21
C PRO A 272 20.99 -15.49 -8.33
N LEU A 273 21.62 -15.68 -9.50
CA LEU A 273 20.94 -16.16 -10.72
C LEU A 273 20.43 -17.60 -10.60
N ASP A 274 21.09 -18.43 -9.80
CA ASP A 274 20.73 -19.81 -9.51
C ASP A 274 19.48 -19.93 -8.62
N GLU A 275 19.26 -18.98 -7.69
CA GLU A 275 18.07 -18.95 -6.83
C GLU A 275 16.78 -18.64 -7.61
N LEU A 276 16.87 -17.93 -8.72
CA LEU A 276 15.72 -17.66 -9.59
C LEU A 276 15.13 -18.92 -10.25
N ARG A 277 15.88 -20.03 -10.25
CA ARG A 277 15.45 -21.32 -10.84
C ARG A 277 14.65 -22.19 -9.86
N THR A 278 14.79 -21.96 -8.56
CA THR A 278 14.12 -22.75 -7.51
C THR A 278 13.74 -21.85 -6.34
N ILE A 279 12.49 -21.37 -6.33
CA ILE A 279 11.97 -20.45 -5.31
C ILE A 279 12.09 -21.04 -3.89
N GLU A 280 11.94 -22.36 -3.74
CA GLU A 280 12.10 -23.09 -2.46
C GLU A 280 13.49 -22.94 -1.83
N ARG A 281 14.49 -22.58 -2.64
CA ARG A 281 15.89 -22.38 -2.21
C ARG A 281 16.29 -20.91 -2.17
N ALA A 282 15.36 -19.99 -2.46
CA ALA A 282 15.65 -18.56 -2.43
C ALA A 282 16.03 -18.13 -1.01
N ARG A 283 17.24 -17.59 -0.87
CA ARG A 283 17.77 -17.05 0.38
C ARG A 283 17.23 -15.65 0.63
N SER A 284 16.96 -14.89 -0.43
CA SER A 284 16.28 -13.61 -0.26
C SER A 284 14.80 -13.79 0.05
N ARG A 285 14.32 -13.03 1.03
CA ARG A 285 12.95 -13.09 1.54
C ARG A 285 12.36 -11.70 1.61
N ILE A 286 11.04 -11.64 1.68
CA ILE A 286 10.34 -10.45 2.16
C ILE A 286 10.73 -10.23 3.62
N TYR A 287 10.99 -8.99 3.98
CA TYR A 287 11.36 -8.59 5.33
C TYR A 287 10.63 -7.30 5.74
N ILE A 288 10.61 -6.98 7.03
CA ILE A 288 9.89 -5.80 7.56
C ILE A 288 10.82 -4.82 8.27
N GLU A 289 12.04 -5.25 8.62
CA GLU A 289 13.00 -4.42 9.33
C GLU A 289 13.70 -3.46 8.38
N ARG A 290 13.42 -2.17 8.51
CA ARG A 290 14.19 -1.12 7.82
C ARG A 290 14.33 0.10 8.74
N PRO A 291 15.50 0.75 8.79
CA PRO A 291 15.68 1.93 9.63
C PRO A 291 14.71 3.05 9.26
N LEU A 292 14.10 3.65 10.27
CA LEU A 292 13.28 4.85 10.13
C LEU A 292 14.20 6.08 10.22
N ARG A 293 14.73 6.53 9.07
CA ARG A 293 15.72 7.61 8.98
C ARG A 293 15.24 8.92 9.58
N ILE A 294 13.93 9.17 9.59
CA ILE A 294 13.35 10.33 10.26
C ILE A 294 13.72 10.40 11.75
N ILE A 295 13.94 9.26 12.42
CA ILE A 295 14.37 9.22 13.83
C ILE A 295 15.86 9.52 13.96
N GLN A 296 16.68 8.95 13.07
CA GLN A 296 18.16 9.03 13.13
C GLN A 296 18.68 10.47 12.99
N ASP A 297 18.06 11.26 12.10
CA ASP A 297 18.41 12.67 11.93
C ASP A 297 17.99 13.55 13.12
N HIS A 298 16.98 13.15 13.90
CA HIS A 298 16.53 13.90 15.09
C HIS A 298 17.38 13.61 16.33
N THR A 299 17.98 12.42 16.43
CA THR A 299 18.81 12.03 17.58
C THR A 299 20.30 12.35 17.38
N GLY A 300 20.70 12.82 16.20
CA GLY A 300 22.10 13.11 15.86
C GLY A 300 22.99 11.86 15.77
N GLN A 301 22.40 10.66 15.82
CA GLN A 301 23.12 9.41 15.69
C GLN A 301 23.20 9.00 14.22
N GLN A 302 24.33 9.32 13.58
CA GLN A 302 24.70 8.69 12.31
C GLN A 302 24.95 7.20 12.57
N SER A 303 24.13 6.33 11.99
CA SER A 303 24.44 4.89 11.96
C SER A 303 25.67 4.66 11.08
N LEU A 304 26.65 3.91 11.59
CA LEU A 304 27.75 3.35 10.80
C LEU A 304 27.18 2.62 9.57
N PRO A 305 27.84 2.72 8.41
CA PRO A 305 27.40 2.02 7.22
C PRO A 305 27.37 0.51 7.48
N LEU A 306 26.24 -0.11 7.14
CA LEU A 306 26.13 -1.56 6.93
C LEU A 306 26.90 -1.93 5.66
#